data_AF-A0AAU9X4V1-F1
#
_entry.id   AF-A0AAU9X4V1-F1
#
_cell.length_a   1.000
_cell.length_b   1.000
_cell.length_c   1.000
_cell.angle_alpha   90.00
_cell.angle_beta   90.00
_cell.angle_gamma   90.00
#
_symmetry.space_group_name_H-M   'P 1'
#
loop_
_entity.id
_entity.type
_entity.pdbx_description
1 polymer ?
#
loop_
_entity_poly.entity_id
_entity_poly.type
_entity_poly.pdbx_seq_one_letter_code
_entity_poly.pdbx_strand_id
1 'polypeptide(L)'
;MQTCIGRALHRCKNSSDSTTLGKINQIKRVAAASEEYYCSYGGVNPDPFNGKVMQGCRKKAHKKMRKCPSSFHKRFSDDNGSTALCRKYSNLKKCVIKVAERFCQKTPEVKNLIKIYQDPFNPYCPGGGDAKKPKPRSAISSPFGLCTKREYLTRSRVCLADFVQTLQKNPKKPCRSVFMEKLHNCAKKVALHCHRNDTSYNKKRIETGFKRSRSFQQRRYCEGTQVQFPYPAVKHDQCVGSYLEQKNKCAQRFVATYVKNKADKSLCSKYAEAKLCAKNETLKSCKVTPQLQDDVDFIYDEFNPFCSKRKDPQERILRKKPSRQPRRSPVQDVEEKIRPSRGKKISSKVSILVAILCSVLSIVS
;
A
#
# COMPACT_ATOMS: atom_id res chain seq x y z
N MET A 1 -23.46 33.17 -11.38
CA MET A 1 -22.03 33.34 -11.69
C MET A 1 -21.68 34.79 -12.03
N GLN A 2 -22.44 35.46 -12.90
CA GLN A 2 -22.28 36.90 -13.24
C GLN A 2 -22.20 37.84 -12.02
N THR A 3 -22.99 37.61 -10.98
CA THR A 3 -23.00 38.44 -9.75
C THR A 3 -21.75 38.26 -8.87
N CYS A 4 -21.18 37.06 -8.81
CA CYS A 4 -19.97 36.76 -8.03
C CYS A 4 -18.72 37.35 -8.71
N ILE A 5 -18.65 37.19 -10.04
CA ILE A 5 -17.64 37.81 -10.89
C ILE A 5 -17.76 39.34 -10.80
N GLY A 6 -18.99 39.88 -10.87
CA GLY A 6 -19.25 41.32 -10.71
C GLY A 6 -18.73 41.91 -9.40
N ARG A 7 -18.93 41.22 -8.27
CA ARG A 7 -18.41 41.69 -6.96
C ARG A 7 -16.89 41.59 -6.85
N ALA A 8 -16.28 40.52 -7.36
CA ALA A 8 -14.82 40.40 -7.40
C ALA A 8 -14.19 41.49 -8.28
N LEU A 9 -14.84 41.82 -9.40
CA LEU A 9 -14.46 42.89 -10.32
C LEU A 9 -14.53 44.28 -9.67
N HIS A 10 -15.59 44.57 -8.91
CA HIS A 10 -15.72 45.85 -8.20
C HIS A 10 -14.57 46.06 -7.21
N ARG A 11 -14.16 45.01 -6.49
CA ARG A 11 -13.02 45.10 -5.56
C ARG A 11 -11.68 45.30 -6.29
N CYS A 12 -11.51 44.72 -7.48
CA CYS A 12 -10.27 44.86 -8.25
C CYS A 12 -10.16 46.20 -9.01
N LYS A 13 -11.28 46.78 -9.45
CA LYS A 13 -11.30 48.07 -10.17
C LYS A 13 -10.86 49.27 -9.32
N ASN A 14 -10.96 49.16 -8.00
CA ASN A 14 -10.51 50.22 -7.08
C ASN A 14 -8.99 50.21 -6.81
N SER A 15 -8.23 49.37 -7.52
CA SER A 15 -6.77 49.33 -7.46
C SER A 15 -6.16 50.28 -8.49
N SER A 16 -5.37 51.26 -8.06
CA SER A 16 -4.85 52.39 -8.85
C SER A 16 -3.63 52.08 -9.76
N ASP A 17 -3.33 50.80 -10.00
CA ASP A 17 -2.17 50.38 -10.80
C ASP A 17 -2.56 50.12 -12.28
N SER A 18 -2.03 50.90 -13.21
CA SER A 18 -2.31 50.78 -14.66
C SER A 18 -1.83 49.44 -15.25
N THR A 19 -0.77 48.86 -14.68
CA THR A 19 -0.28 47.50 -14.98
C THR A 19 -1.29 46.42 -14.57
N THR A 20 -2.08 46.71 -13.54
CA THR A 20 -3.14 45.86 -13.02
C THR A 20 -4.37 45.92 -13.93
N LEU A 21 -4.67 47.06 -14.56
CA LEU A 21 -5.80 47.20 -15.49
C LEU A 21 -5.65 46.36 -16.78
N GLY A 22 -4.43 46.29 -17.34
CA GLY A 22 -4.12 45.44 -18.51
C GLY A 22 -4.26 43.94 -18.23
N LYS A 23 -3.75 43.50 -17.06
CA LYS A 23 -3.93 42.12 -16.57
C LYS A 23 -5.40 41.82 -16.24
N ILE A 24 -6.14 42.78 -15.69
CA ILE A 24 -7.58 42.67 -15.43
C ILE A 24 -8.38 42.49 -16.73
N ASN A 25 -8.04 43.18 -17.82
CA ASN A 25 -8.72 42.99 -19.11
C ASN A 25 -8.41 41.61 -19.73
N GLN A 26 -7.23 41.06 -19.48
CA GLN A 26 -6.90 39.68 -19.87
C GLN A 26 -7.66 38.66 -19.00
N ILE A 27 -7.72 38.88 -17.69
CA ILE A 27 -8.52 38.08 -16.75
C ILE A 27 -10.02 38.20 -17.09
N LYS A 28 -10.51 39.37 -17.50
CA LYS A 28 -11.87 39.60 -18.00
C LYS A 28 -12.19 38.71 -19.20
N ARG A 29 -11.26 38.54 -20.15
CA ARG A 29 -11.44 37.62 -21.29
C ARG A 29 -11.42 36.15 -20.89
N VAL A 30 -10.73 35.80 -19.81
CA VAL A 30 -10.64 34.42 -19.27
C VAL A 30 -11.79 34.10 -18.29
N ALA A 31 -12.31 35.08 -17.57
CA ALA A 31 -13.42 34.94 -16.62
C ALA A 31 -14.78 35.15 -17.30
N ALA A 32 -14.84 35.95 -18.37
CA ALA A 32 -15.91 35.93 -19.37
C ALA A 32 -15.62 34.89 -20.46
N ALA A 33 -14.87 33.84 -20.12
CA ALA A 33 -14.80 32.68 -21.00
C ALA A 33 -16.23 32.21 -21.25
N SER A 34 -16.51 31.92 -22.51
CA SER A 34 -17.82 31.56 -23.04
C SER A 34 -18.48 30.48 -22.18
N GLU A 35 -19.80 30.38 -22.26
CA GLU A 35 -20.55 29.22 -21.76
C GLU A 35 -19.83 27.90 -22.08
N GLU A 36 -19.26 27.79 -23.27
CA GLU A 36 -18.41 26.69 -23.70
C GLU A 36 -17.26 26.33 -22.74
N TYR A 37 -16.55 27.31 -22.17
CA TYR A 37 -15.44 27.03 -21.26
C TYR A 37 -15.86 26.33 -19.98
N TYR A 38 -16.95 26.79 -19.37
CA TYR A 38 -17.44 26.22 -18.13
C TYR A 38 -18.32 25.00 -18.36
N CYS A 39 -19.23 25.08 -19.32
CA CYS A 39 -20.24 24.06 -19.58
C CYS A 39 -19.72 22.91 -20.46
N SER A 40 -18.83 23.18 -21.42
CA SER A 40 -18.29 22.14 -22.32
C SER A 40 -16.93 21.63 -21.86
N TYR A 41 -16.08 22.50 -21.30
CA TYR A 41 -14.71 22.13 -20.93
C TYR A 41 -14.45 22.05 -19.42
N GLY A 42 -15.44 22.33 -18.57
CA GLY A 42 -15.29 22.24 -17.12
C GLY A 42 -14.20 23.17 -16.57
N GLY A 43 -14.08 24.38 -17.10
CA GLY A 43 -13.06 25.32 -16.66
C GLY A 43 -11.63 24.83 -16.84
N VAL A 44 -11.39 23.95 -17.83
CA VAL A 44 -10.08 23.43 -18.20
C VAL A 44 -9.84 23.69 -19.68
N ASN A 45 -8.81 24.47 -20.02
CA ASN A 45 -8.51 24.74 -21.42
C ASN A 45 -8.11 23.45 -22.19
N PRO A 46 -8.66 23.20 -23.39
CA PRO A 46 -8.23 22.14 -24.29
C PRO A 46 -6.76 22.26 -24.68
N ASP A 47 -6.29 23.50 -24.82
CA ASP A 47 -4.87 23.82 -24.97
C ASP A 47 -4.39 24.64 -23.77
N PRO A 48 -3.54 24.09 -22.89
CA PRO A 48 -2.92 24.83 -21.78
C PRO A 48 -2.17 26.09 -22.21
N PHE A 49 -1.84 26.23 -23.51
CA PHE A 49 -1.19 27.40 -24.06
C PHE A 49 -2.13 28.40 -24.74
N ASN A 50 -3.44 28.16 -24.76
CA ASN A 50 -4.43 28.99 -25.45
C ASN A 50 -4.04 29.28 -26.91
N GLY A 51 -3.51 28.28 -27.62
CA GLY A 51 -3.07 28.41 -29.01
C GLY A 51 -1.77 29.20 -29.22
N LYS A 52 -1.13 29.74 -28.17
CA LYS A 52 0.13 30.47 -28.29
C LYS A 52 1.34 29.52 -28.29
N VAL A 53 2.36 29.89 -29.05
CA VAL A 53 3.68 29.24 -28.94
C VAL A 53 4.33 29.77 -27.66
N MET A 54 4.67 28.88 -26.72
CA MET A 54 5.30 29.28 -25.46
C MET A 54 6.81 29.31 -25.66
N GLN A 55 7.43 30.46 -25.40
CA GLN A 55 8.86 30.59 -25.57
C GLN A 55 9.62 29.68 -24.60
N GLY A 56 10.73 29.11 -25.08
CA GLY A 56 11.52 28.14 -24.32
C GLY A 56 10.97 26.71 -24.34
N CYS A 57 9.80 26.43 -24.95
CA CYS A 57 9.30 25.07 -25.10
C CYS A 57 9.64 24.46 -26.48
N ARG A 58 10.02 23.18 -26.50
CA ARG A 58 10.15 22.41 -27.76
C ARG A 58 8.76 22.22 -28.39
N LYS A 59 8.66 22.18 -29.72
CA LYS A 59 7.39 21.88 -30.45
C LYS A 59 6.65 20.63 -29.92
N LYS A 60 7.40 19.60 -29.51
CA LYS A 60 6.85 18.36 -28.91
C LYS A 60 6.16 18.57 -27.56
N ALA A 61 6.49 19.62 -26.82
CA ALA A 61 5.84 19.98 -25.57
C ALA A 61 4.36 20.34 -25.82
N HIS A 62 4.09 21.20 -26.81
CA HIS A 62 2.73 21.58 -27.21
C HIS A 62 1.84 20.38 -27.52
N LYS A 63 2.31 19.47 -28.39
CA LYS A 63 1.56 18.26 -28.74
C LYS A 63 1.27 17.37 -27.51
N LYS A 64 2.18 17.33 -26.53
CA LYS A 64 1.99 16.54 -25.30
C LYS A 64 1.06 17.24 -24.31
N MET A 65 1.15 18.55 -24.15
CA MET A 65 0.29 19.31 -23.24
C MET A 65 -1.18 19.29 -23.68
N ARG A 66 -1.47 19.42 -24.98
CA ARG A 66 -2.84 19.27 -25.51
C ARG A 66 -3.48 17.91 -25.23
N LYS A 67 -2.68 16.88 -24.95
CA LYS A 67 -3.19 15.54 -24.59
C LYS A 67 -3.50 15.41 -23.10
N CYS A 68 -2.96 16.26 -22.24
CA CYS A 68 -3.19 16.20 -20.80
C CYS A 68 -4.69 16.31 -20.41
N PRO A 69 -5.50 17.22 -20.98
CA PRO A 69 -6.91 17.37 -20.58
C PRO A 69 -7.84 16.29 -21.12
N SER A 70 -7.43 15.53 -22.14
CA SER A 70 -8.30 14.57 -22.85
C SER A 70 -9.09 13.64 -21.93
N SER A 71 -8.43 13.05 -20.93
CA SER A 71 -9.09 12.12 -20.00
C SER A 71 -10.03 12.79 -19.00
N PHE A 72 -9.82 14.08 -18.73
CA PHE A 72 -10.71 14.89 -17.91
C PHE A 72 -11.92 15.32 -18.73
N HIS A 73 -11.71 15.91 -19.91
CA HIS A 73 -12.78 16.35 -20.80
C HIS A 73 -13.71 15.22 -21.20
N LYS A 74 -13.15 14.04 -21.54
CA LYS A 74 -13.99 12.87 -21.81
C LYS A 74 -14.92 12.57 -20.62
N ARG A 75 -14.36 12.50 -19.41
CA ARG A 75 -15.18 12.18 -18.23
C ARG A 75 -16.18 13.29 -17.90
N PHE A 76 -15.79 14.54 -18.07
CA PHE A 76 -16.65 15.70 -17.81
C PHE A 76 -17.83 15.74 -18.77
N SER A 77 -17.58 15.47 -20.06
CA SER A 77 -18.63 15.35 -21.08
C SER A 77 -19.56 14.15 -20.83
N ASP A 78 -19.02 13.02 -20.36
CA ASP A 78 -19.81 11.82 -20.07
C ASP A 78 -20.68 12.00 -18.81
N ASP A 79 -20.13 12.62 -17.76
CA ASP A 79 -20.74 12.77 -16.43
C ASP A 79 -20.04 13.91 -15.66
N ASN A 80 -20.59 15.12 -15.75
CA ASN A 80 -20.06 16.33 -15.12
C ASN A 80 -20.22 16.35 -13.59
N GLY A 81 -21.03 15.45 -13.02
CA GLY A 81 -21.21 15.24 -11.57
C GLY A 81 -20.28 14.16 -10.99
N SER A 82 -19.44 13.54 -11.82
CA SER A 82 -18.63 12.41 -11.40
C SER A 82 -17.63 12.75 -10.30
N THR A 83 -17.63 11.98 -9.21
CA THR A 83 -16.58 12.03 -8.17
C THR A 83 -15.18 11.70 -8.72
N ALA A 84 -15.08 11.07 -9.90
CA ALA A 84 -13.82 10.79 -10.57
C ALA A 84 -13.13 12.06 -11.11
N LEU A 85 -13.86 13.17 -11.31
CA LEU A 85 -13.32 14.42 -11.84
C LEU A 85 -12.24 15.00 -10.94
N CYS A 86 -12.37 14.90 -9.61
CA CYS A 86 -11.34 15.27 -8.65
C CYS A 86 -9.97 14.67 -9.03
N ARG A 87 -9.93 13.35 -9.24
CA ARG A 87 -8.70 12.63 -9.60
C ARG A 87 -8.23 12.95 -11.02
N LYS A 88 -9.14 13.08 -11.99
CA LYS A 88 -8.80 13.41 -13.38
C LYS A 88 -8.17 14.80 -13.49
N TYR A 89 -8.72 15.78 -12.78
CA TYR A 89 -8.20 17.14 -12.71
C TYR A 89 -6.78 17.15 -12.10
N SER A 90 -6.57 16.50 -10.95
CA SER A 90 -5.21 16.37 -10.37
C SER A 90 -4.21 15.71 -11.32
N ASN A 91 -4.64 14.72 -12.11
CA ASN A 91 -3.78 14.04 -13.08
C ASN A 91 -3.41 14.93 -14.26
N LEU A 92 -4.36 15.75 -14.75
CA LEU A 92 -4.09 16.78 -15.75
C LEU A 92 -3.00 17.73 -15.26
N LYS A 93 -3.13 18.29 -14.05
CA LYS A 93 -2.14 19.23 -13.51
C LYS A 93 -0.73 18.64 -13.48
N LYS A 94 -0.62 17.40 -12.97
CA LYS A 94 0.63 16.64 -12.95
C LYS A 94 1.19 16.38 -14.35
N CYS A 95 0.32 16.10 -15.33
CA CYS A 95 0.71 15.91 -16.73
C CYS A 95 1.34 17.19 -17.28
N VAL A 96 0.68 18.35 -17.10
CA VAL A 96 1.17 19.65 -17.57
C VAL A 96 2.53 19.99 -16.95
N ILE A 97 2.65 19.89 -15.62
CA ILE A 97 3.92 20.13 -14.90
C ILE A 97 5.03 19.24 -15.46
N LYS A 98 4.79 17.93 -15.57
CA LYS A 98 5.80 16.97 -16.04
C LYS A 98 6.22 17.23 -17.49
N VAL A 99 5.31 17.70 -18.33
CA VAL A 99 5.65 18.07 -19.71
C VAL A 99 6.47 19.36 -19.73
N ALA A 100 6.10 20.36 -18.92
CA ALA A 100 6.82 21.64 -18.82
C ALA A 100 8.26 21.41 -18.35
N GLU A 101 8.44 20.69 -17.23
CA GLU A 101 9.76 20.40 -16.66
C GLU A 101 10.67 19.62 -17.61
N ARG A 102 10.11 18.74 -18.45
CA ARG A 102 10.88 17.85 -19.33
C ARG A 102 11.18 18.45 -20.69
N PHE A 103 10.28 19.28 -21.23
CA PHE A 103 10.34 19.71 -22.63
C PHE A 103 10.46 21.22 -22.81
N CYS A 104 10.55 21.99 -21.72
CA CYS A 104 10.72 23.44 -21.76
C CYS A 104 11.93 23.90 -20.94
N GLN A 105 12.52 25.01 -21.34
CA GLN A 105 13.55 25.73 -20.61
C GLN A 105 12.93 26.41 -19.38
N LYS A 106 13.74 26.70 -18.35
CA LYS A 106 13.27 27.32 -17.09
C LYS A 106 13.11 28.85 -17.22
N THR A 107 12.38 29.31 -18.23
CA THR A 107 12.04 30.73 -18.40
C THR A 107 11.06 31.20 -17.31
N PRO A 108 10.95 32.51 -17.03
CA PRO A 108 9.94 33.05 -16.12
C PRO A 108 8.51 32.62 -16.49
N GLU A 109 8.18 32.57 -17.77
CA GLU A 109 6.88 32.12 -18.29
C GLU A 109 6.59 30.65 -17.94
N VAL A 110 7.55 29.76 -18.17
CA VAL A 110 7.43 28.33 -17.83
C VAL A 110 7.31 28.12 -16.33
N LYS A 111 8.07 28.87 -15.53
CA LYS A 111 7.97 28.84 -14.06
C LYS A 111 6.58 29.27 -13.59
N ASN A 112 6.03 30.33 -14.19
CA ASN A 112 4.69 30.81 -13.87
C ASN A 112 3.61 29.77 -14.23
N LEU A 113 3.71 29.15 -15.42
CA LEU A 113 2.83 28.05 -15.81
C LEU A 113 2.86 26.90 -14.80
N ILE A 114 4.06 26.45 -14.42
CA ILE A 114 4.23 25.39 -13.43
C ILE A 114 3.58 25.80 -12.10
N LYS A 115 3.78 27.04 -11.65
CA LYS A 115 3.18 27.56 -10.41
C LYS A 115 1.65 27.52 -10.44
N ILE A 116 1.02 27.93 -11.55
CA ILE A 116 -0.44 27.85 -11.74
C ILE A 116 -0.95 26.42 -11.56
N TYR A 117 -0.27 25.44 -12.17
CA TYR A 117 -0.67 24.03 -12.08
C TYR A 117 -0.23 23.34 -10.77
N GLN A 118 0.69 23.93 -10.00
CA GLN A 118 1.09 23.46 -8.67
C GLN A 118 0.16 23.94 -7.56
N ASP A 119 -0.61 25.01 -7.80
CA ASP A 119 -1.61 25.51 -6.86
C ASP A 119 -2.50 24.36 -6.38
N PRO A 120 -2.81 24.19 -5.08
CA PRO A 120 -3.57 23.05 -4.61
C PRO A 120 -5.05 23.10 -4.98
N PHE A 121 -5.58 24.20 -5.52
CA PHE A 121 -7.01 24.34 -5.84
C PHE A 121 -7.50 23.29 -6.84
N ASN A 122 -8.63 22.66 -6.52
CA ASN A 122 -9.32 21.71 -7.38
C ASN A 122 -10.83 21.80 -7.12
N PRO A 123 -11.60 22.42 -8.02
CA PRO A 123 -13.03 22.65 -7.80
C PRO A 123 -13.87 21.36 -7.82
N TYR A 124 -13.28 20.24 -8.27
CA TYR A 124 -13.95 18.94 -8.38
C TYR A 124 -13.76 18.06 -7.14
N CYS A 125 -12.92 18.47 -6.20
CA CYS A 125 -12.70 17.73 -4.96
C CYS A 125 -13.49 18.33 -3.80
N PRO A 126 -14.02 17.50 -2.87
CA PRO A 126 -14.58 17.99 -1.61
C PRO A 126 -13.55 18.84 -0.86
N GLY A 127 -13.91 20.06 -0.49
CA GLY A 127 -13.01 21.03 0.15
C GLY A 127 -12.14 21.86 -0.80
N GLY A 128 -12.38 21.77 -2.12
CA GLY A 128 -11.80 22.70 -3.10
C GLY A 128 -10.30 22.56 -3.34
N GLY A 129 -9.66 21.51 -2.81
CA GLY A 129 -8.24 21.23 -2.97
C GLY A 129 -8.00 19.86 -3.59
N ASP A 130 -6.93 19.72 -4.36
CA ASP A 130 -6.40 18.44 -4.82
C ASP A 130 -6.37 17.50 -3.64
N ALA A 131 -6.81 16.25 -3.86
CA ALA A 131 -6.71 15.21 -2.86
C ALA A 131 -5.27 15.20 -2.33
N LYS A 132 -5.08 15.66 -1.08
CA LYS A 132 -3.79 15.62 -0.41
C LYS A 132 -3.28 14.21 -0.61
N LYS A 133 -2.02 14.05 -1.04
CA LYS A 133 -1.38 12.72 -1.04
C LYS A 133 -1.76 12.10 0.30
N PRO A 134 -2.45 10.95 0.32
CA PRO A 134 -2.83 10.35 1.59
C PRO A 134 -1.56 10.32 2.42
N LYS A 135 -1.58 10.91 3.63
CA LYS A 135 -0.47 10.71 4.56
C LYS A 135 -0.20 9.21 4.53
N PRO A 136 1.06 8.76 4.37
CA PRO A 136 1.35 7.33 4.36
C PRO A 136 0.80 6.77 5.68
N ARG A 137 -0.37 6.13 5.60
CA ARG A 137 -0.98 5.38 6.71
C ARG A 137 -0.25 4.04 6.74
N SER A 138 -0.10 3.46 7.93
CA SER A 138 0.42 2.09 8.05
C SER A 138 -0.42 1.16 7.18
N ALA A 139 0.19 0.10 6.64
CA ALA A 139 -0.49 -0.76 5.69
C ALA A 139 -1.74 -1.38 6.34
N ILE A 140 -1.72 -1.60 7.65
CA ILE A 140 -2.83 -2.14 8.45
C ILE A 140 -3.91 -1.10 8.81
N SER A 141 -3.61 0.21 8.81
CA SER A 141 -4.62 1.26 9.03
C SER A 141 -5.44 1.63 7.78
N SER A 142 -5.15 1.02 6.63
CA SER A 142 -5.95 1.26 5.42
C SER A 142 -7.36 0.65 5.55
N PRO A 143 -8.39 1.27 4.94
CA PRO A 143 -9.74 0.74 4.91
C PRO A 143 -9.84 -0.67 4.28
N PHE A 144 -10.81 -1.44 4.74
CA PHE A 144 -11.23 -2.76 4.28
C PHE A 144 -12.75 -2.87 4.43
N GLY A 145 -13.48 -2.27 3.48
CA GLY A 145 -14.91 -2.02 3.63
C GLY A 145 -15.17 -1.05 4.78
N LEU A 146 -16.08 -1.42 5.68
CA LEU A 146 -16.39 -0.71 6.92
C LEU A 146 -15.34 -0.94 8.03
N CYS A 147 -14.45 -1.92 7.87
CA CYS A 147 -13.36 -2.16 8.79
C CYS A 147 -12.09 -1.44 8.32
N THR A 148 -11.08 -1.39 9.19
CA THR A 148 -9.67 -1.29 8.81
C THR A 148 -9.10 -2.69 8.53
N LYS A 149 -7.97 -2.76 7.82
CA LYS A 149 -7.25 -4.05 7.69
C LYS A 149 -6.84 -4.61 9.04
N ARG A 150 -6.42 -3.77 9.99
CA ARG A 150 -6.11 -4.18 11.37
C ARG A 150 -7.29 -4.88 12.02
N GLU A 151 -8.49 -4.31 11.96
CA GLU A 151 -9.70 -4.92 12.52
C GLU A 151 -10.05 -6.25 11.84
N TYR A 152 -9.95 -6.33 10.52
CA TYR A 152 -10.14 -7.58 9.78
C TYR A 152 -9.15 -8.67 10.22
N LEU A 153 -7.87 -8.31 10.34
CA LEU A 153 -6.81 -9.21 10.79
C LEU A 153 -7.06 -9.67 12.24
N THR A 154 -7.36 -8.75 13.15
CA THR A 154 -7.69 -9.03 14.56
C THR A 154 -8.86 -10.00 14.68
N ARG A 155 -9.94 -9.78 13.93
CA ARG A 155 -11.10 -10.69 13.93
C ARG A 155 -10.76 -12.06 13.34
N SER A 156 -9.91 -12.10 12.31
CA SER A 156 -9.48 -13.34 11.66
C SER A 156 -8.51 -14.18 12.51
N ARG A 157 -7.86 -13.60 13.53
CA ARG A 157 -7.01 -14.33 14.48
C ARG A 157 -7.78 -15.42 15.22
N VAL A 158 -9.06 -15.21 15.52
CA VAL A 158 -9.92 -16.22 16.15
C VAL A 158 -10.07 -17.44 15.23
N CYS A 159 -10.34 -17.23 13.94
CA CYS A 159 -10.42 -18.31 12.95
C CYS A 159 -9.11 -19.13 12.88
N LEU A 160 -7.96 -18.46 12.91
CA LEU A 160 -6.66 -19.11 12.89
C LEU A 160 -6.40 -19.91 14.16
N ALA A 161 -6.70 -19.35 15.32
CA ALA A 161 -6.58 -20.04 16.60
C ALA A 161 -7.48 -21.28 16.65
N ASP A 162 -8.74 -21.18 16.24
CA ASP A 162 -9.68 -22.30 16.24
C ASP A 162 -9.21 -23.42 15.31
N PHE A 163 -8.68 -23.08 14.13
CA PHE A 163 -8.07 -24.05 13.21
C PHE A 163 -6.88 -24.78 13.83
N VAL A 164 -5.91 -24.04 14.37
CA VAL A 164 -4.71 -24.63 14.97
C VAL A 164 -5.06 -25.48 16.18
N GLN A 165 -5.88 -24.97 17.10
CA GLN A 165 -6.29 -25.68 18.30
C GLN A 165 -7.12 -26.93 17.98
N THR A 166 -7.93 -26.91 16.92
CA THR A 166 -8.67 -28.11 16.48
C THR A 166 -7.72 -29.20 16.00
N LEU A 167 -6.67 -28.86 15.25
CA LEU A 167 -5.64 -29.80 14.81
C LEU A 167 -4.81 -30.34 15.97
N GLN A 168 -4.46 -29.48 16.94
CA GLN A 168 -3.73 -29.89 18.14
C GLN A 168 -4.54 -30.86 19.01
N LYS A 169 -5.85 -30.61 19.18
CA LYS A 169 -6.75 -31.49 19.93
C LYS A 169 -7.08 -32.79 19.19
N ASN A 170 -7.09 -32.76 17.85
CA ASN A 170 -7.52 -33.88 17.02
C ASN A 170 -6.47 -34.17 15.91
N PRO A 171 -5.27 -34.68 16.26
CA PRO A 171 -4.18 -34.85 15.30
C PRO A 171 -4.50 -35.79 14.13
N LYS A 172 -5.44 -36.72 14.32
CA LYS A 172 -5.90 -37.66 13.29
C LYS A 172 -6.90 -37.04 12.30
N LYS A 173 -7.49 -35.87 12.59
CA LYS A 173 -8.47 -35.25 11.69
C LYS A 173 -7.78 -34.75 10.41
N PRO A 174 -8.36 -34.99 9.22
CA PRO A 174 -7.79 -34.49 7.97
C PRO A 174 -7.68 -32.97 7.98
N CYS A 175 -6.46 -32.44 7.82
CA CYS A 175 -6.22 -31.00 7.89
C CYS A 175 -7.09 -30.20 6.90
N ARG A 176 -7.29 -30.74 5.69
CA ARG A 176 -8.14 -30.12 4.66
C ARG A 176 -9.56 -29.82 5.15
N SER A 177 -10.16 -30.77 5.88
CA SER A 177 -11.50 -30.61 6.42
C SER A 177 -11.53 -29.50 7.48
N VAL A 178 -10.60 -29.57 8.44
CA VAL A 178 -10.47 -28.56 9.51
C VAL A 178 -10.17 -27.17 8.95
N PHE A 179 -9.35 -27.08 7.89
CA PHE A 179 -9.07 -25.84 7.18
C PHE A 179 -10.33 -25.21 6.61
N MET A 180 -11.15 -25.99 5.90
CA MET A 180 -12.39 -25.48 5.31
C MET A 180 -13.36 -24.98 6.37
N GLU A 181 -13.57 -25.79 7.41
CA GLU A 181 -14.56 -25.53 8.45
C GLU A 181 -14.15 -24.38 9.38
N LYS A 182 -12.94 -24.43 9.94
CA LYS A 182 -12.50 -23.54 11.02
C LYS A 182 -11.80 -22.28 10.52
N LEU A 183 -11.09 -22.34 9.40
CA LEU A 183 -10.30 -21.20 8.91
C LEU A 183 -10.95 -20.51 7.71
N HIS A 184 -11.15 -21.24 6.61
CA HIS A 184 -11.58 -20.67 5.34
C HIS A 184 -12.96 -20.01 5.44
N ASN A 185 -13.95 -20.76 5.93
CA ASN A 185 -15.32 -20.27 6.06
C ASN A 185 -15.43 -19.15 7.11
N CYS A 186 -14.70 -19.26 8.23
CA CYS A 186 -14.65 -18.22 9.25
C CYS A 186 -14.05 -16.92 8.69
N ALA A 187 -12.88 -16.96 8.06
CA ALA A 187 -12.24 -15.79 7.48
C ALA A 187 -13.08 -15.14 6.36
N LYS A 188 -13.81 -15.95 5.57
CA LYS A 188 -14.78 -15.47 4.58
C LYS A 188 -15.91 -14.68 5.25
N LYS A 189 -16.50 -15.22 6.33
CA LYS A 189 -17.55 -14.53 7.09
C LYS A 189 -17.05 -13.20 7.69
N VAL A 190 -15.83 -13.17 8.23
CA VAL A 190 -15.22 -11.92 8.73
C VAL A 190 -15.04 -10.91 7.60
N ALA A 191 -14.59 -11.33 6.41
CA ALA A 191 -14.46 -10.43 5.27
C ALA A 191 -15.82 -9.88 4.82
N LEU A 192 -16.84 -10.74 4.69
CA LEU A 192 -18.18 -10.31 4.33
C LEU A 192 -18.82 -9.39 5.37
N HIS A 193 -18.52 -9.57 6.66
CA HIS A 193 -18.94 -8.67 7.72
C HIS A 193 -18.36 -7.26 7.53
N CYS A 194 -17.06 -7.17 7.23
CA CYS A 194 -16.42 -5.88 6.92
C CYS A 194 -17.00 -5.23 5.66
N HIS A 195 -17.58 -6.00 4.75
CA HIS A 195 -18.21 -5.52 3.52
C HIS A 195 -19.75 -5.67 3.56
N ARG A 196 -20.37 -5.63 4.74
CA ARG A 196 -21.82 -5.85 4.88
C ARG A 196 -22.68 -4.81 4.15
N ASN A 197 -22.19 -3.57 4.02
CA ASN A 197 -22.90 -2.48 3.32
C ASN A 197 -22.46 -2.32 1.85
N ASP A 198 -21.57 -3.19 1.36
CA ASP A 198 -21.15 -3.14 -0.04
C ASP A 198 -22.23 -3.70 -0.98
N THR A 199 -22.09 -3.35 -2.26
CA THR A 199 -22.91 -3.89 -3.34
C THR A 199 -22.83 -5.42 -3.42
N SER A 200 -23.90 -6.05 -3.91
CA SER A 200 -23.92 -7.49 -4.19
C SER A 200 -22.76 -7.93 -5.10
N TYR A 201 -22.39 -7.09 -6.07
CA TYR A 201 -21.24 -7.29 -6.94
C TYR A 201 -19.92 -7.41 -6.17
N ASN A 202 -19.65 -6.50 -5.22
CA ASN A 202 -18.43 -6.53 -4.41
C ASN A 202 -18.39 -7.74 -3.47
N LYS A 203 -19.53 -8.08 -2.85
CA LYS A 203 -19.65 -9.30 -2.02
C LYS A 203 -19.34 -10.55 -2.85
N LYS A 204 -19.90 -10.67 -4.06
CA LYS A 204 -19.62 -11.78 -4.99
C LYS A 204 -18.15 -11.85 -5.40
N ARG A 205 -17.47 -10.70 -5.59
CA ARG A 205 -16.02 -10.65 -5.83
C ARG A 205 -15.22 -11.19 -4.66
N ILE A 206 -15.59 -10.86 -3.43
CA ILE A 206 -14.94 -11.39 -2.22
C ILE A 206 -15.08 -12.92 -2.19
N GLU A 207 -16.30 -13.43 -2.34
CA GLU A 207 -16.56 -14.87 -2.35
C GLU A 207 -15.79 -15.61 -3.45
N THR A 208 -15.76 -15.02 -4.65
CA THR A 208 -14.99 -15.54 -5.77
C THR A 208 -13.49 -15.54 -5.46
N GLY A 209 -12.97 -14.50 -4.80
CA GLY A 209 -11.59 -14.42 -4.35
C GLY A 209 -11.23 -15.51 -3.35
N PHE A 210 -12.10 -15.79 -2.38
CA PHE A 210 -11.94 -16.94 -1.47
C PHE A 210 -11.98 -18.25 -2.24
N LYS A 211 -12.92 -18.45 -3.18
CA LYS A 211 -12.99 -19.65 -4.01
C LYS A 211 -11.71 -19.88 -4.82
N ARG A 212 -11.19 -18.84 -5.49
CA ARG A 212 -9.99 -18.90 -6.33
C ARG A 212 -8.72 -19.19 -5.52
N SER A 213 -8.60 -18.62 -4.32
CA SER A 213 -7.40 -18.80 -3.49
C SER A 213 -7.42 -20.06 -2.62
N ARG A 214 -8.57 -20.76 -2.52
CA ARG A 214 -8.78 -21.90 -1.60
C ARG A 214 -7.71 -22.97 -1.67
N SER A 215 -7.41 -23.49 -2.86
CA SER A 215 -6.44 -24.59 -3.03
C SER A 215 -5.05 -24.17 -2.56
N PHE A 216 -4.63 -22.96 -2.95
CA PHE A 216 -3.37 -22.37 -2.50
C PHE A 216 -3.32 -22.21 -0.98
N GLN A 217 -4.38 -21.70 -0.36
CA GLN A 217 -4.45 -21.55 1.10
C GLN A 217 -4.40 -22.87 1.84
N GLN A 218 -5.12 -23.86 1.32
CA GLN A 218 -5.17 -25.19 1.91
C GLN A 218 -3.79 -25.83 1.89
N ARG A 219 -3.08 -25.82 0.74
CA ARG A 219 -1.70 -26.33 0.66
C ARG A 219 -0.80 -25.59 1.63
N ARG A 220 -0.91 -24.26 1.65
CA ARG A 220 -0.12 -23.40 2.53
C ARG A 220 -0.28 -23.79 4.01
N TYR A 221 -1.50 -23.94 4.52
CA TYR A 221 -1.70 -24.31 5.92
C TYR A 221 -1.53 -25.80 6.21
N CYS A 222 -1.90 -26.70 5.30
CA CYS A 222 -1.90 -28.13 5.59
C CYS A 222 -0.59 -28.84 5.25
N GLU A 223 0.09 -28.42 4.19
CA GLU A 223 1.31 -29.05 3.71
C GLU A 223 2.55 -28.31 4.19
N GLY A 224 2.41 -27.12 4.78
CA GLY A 224 3.55 -26.33 5.24
C GLY A 224 4.34 -25.65 4.13
N THR A 225 3.98 -25.90 2.86
CA THR A 225 4.71 -25.47 1.65
C THR A 225 4.94 -23.96 1.59
N GLN A 226 4.13 -23.18 2.30
CA GLN A 226 4.32 -21.75 2.45
C GLN A 226 3.78 -21.20 3.78
N VAL A 227 3.93 -21.89 4.92
CA VAL A 227 3.60 -21.26 6.22
C VAL A 227 4.62 -20.15 6.49
N GLN A 228 4.46 -19.04 5.78
CA GLN A 228 5.15 -17.81 6.02
C GLN A 228 4.35 -17.09 7.10
N PHE A 229 5.09 -16.60 8.10
CA PHE A 229 4.55 -15.67 9.07
C PHE A 229 3.87 -14.51 8.34
N PRO A 230 2.81 -13.91 8.91
CA PRO A 230 2.40 -12.59 8.47
C PRO A 230 3.63 -11.67 8.57
N TYR A 231 3.86 -10.87 7.53
CA TYR A 231 5.02 -10.00 7.45
C TYR A 231 4.56 -8.58 7.14
N PRO A 232 5.21 -7.57 7.73
CA PRO A 232 4.91 -6.19 7.40
C PRO A 232 5.15 -5.95 5.92
N ALA A 233 4.33 -5.08 5.33
CA ALA A 233 4.46 -4.72 3.93
C ALA A 233 5.65 -3.78 3.75
N VAL A 234 6.83 -4.36 3.55
CA VAL A 234 8.05 -3.62 3.23
C VAL A 234 8.19 -3.42 1.73
N LYS A 235 8.67 -2.24 1.32
CA LYS A 235 9.05 -1.98 -0.06
C LYS A 235 10.45 -2.52 -0.34
N HIS A 236 10.74 -2.85 -1.60
CA HIS A 236 12.03 -3.45 -1.98
C HIS A 236 13.22 -2.53 -1.67
N ASP A 237 13.03 -1.22 -1.68
CA ASP A 237 14.05 -0.20 -1.37
C ASP A 237 14.16 0.11 0.14
N GLN A 238 13.26 -0.43 0.97
CA GLN A 238 13.26 -0.18 2.41
C GLN A 238 14.14 -1.13 3.21
N CYS A 239 14.58 -2.25 2.64
CA CYS A 239 15.38 -3.25 3.34
C CYS A 239 16.60 -3.65 2.52
N VAL A 240 17.63 -4.16 3.20
CA VAL A 240 18.79 -4.76 2.53
C VAL A 240 18.37 -5.99 1.72
N GLY A 241 19.08 -6.27 0.62
CA GLY A 241 18.70 -7.34 -0.33
C GLY A 241 18.60 -8.74 0.30
N SER A 242 19.36 -9.02 1.36
CA SER A 242 19.35 -10.31 2.08
C SER A 242 18.18 -10.48 3.07
N TYR A 243 17.41 -9.43 3.34
CA TYR A 243 16.36 -9.43 4.36
C TYR A 243 15.36 -10.58 4.20
N LEU A 244 14.87 -10.82 2.97
CA LEU A 244 13.89 -11.87 2.71
C LEU A 244 14.44 -13.28 3.01
N GLU A 245 15.71 -13.51 2.70
CA GLU A 245 16.38 -14.79 2.95
C GLU A 245 16.59 -15.01 4.46
N GLN A 246 17.14 -14.02 5.16
CA GLN A 246 17.39 -14.10 6.60
C GLN A 246 16.09 -14.28 7.39
N LYS A 247 15.04 -13.55 7.00
CA LYS A 247 13.70 -13.70 7.57
C LYS A 247 13.11 -15.09 7.35
N ASN A 248 13.31 -15.70 6.19
CA ASN A 248 12.83 -17.06 5.94
C ASN A 248 13.55 -18.10 6.83
N LYS A 249 14.82 -17.86 7.20
CA LYS A 249 15.56 -18.72 8.13
C LYS A 249 14.92 -18.75 9.53
N CYS A 250 14.35 -17.63 10.00
CA CYS A 250 13.64 -17.57 11.28
C CYS A 250 12.50 -18.59 11.40
N ALA A 251 11.82 -18.90 10.29
CA ALA A 251 10.65 -19.78 10.29
C ALA A 251 10.99 -21.27 10.21
N GLN A 252 12.23 -21.64 9.81
CA GLN A 252 12.56 -23.01 9.40
C GLN A 252 12.29 -24.05 10.48
N ARG A 253 12.75 -23.82 11.71
CA ARG A 253 12.58 -24.76 12.84
C ARG A 253 11.10 -24.96 13.18
N PHE A 254 10.32 -23.88 13.16
CA PHE A 254 8.88 -23.94 13.39
C PHE A 254 8.17 -24.71 12.27
N VAL A 255 8.43 -24.37 11.00
CA VAL A 255 7.79 -25.02 9.84
C VAL A 255 8.12 -26.51 9.78
N ALA A 256 9.38 -26.90 9.98
CA ALA A 256 9.78 -28.30 10.00
C ALA A 256 9.03 -29.09 11.09
N THR A 257 8.89 -28.52 12.28
CA THR A 257 8.13 -29.13 13.38
C THR A 257 6.64 -29.23 13.04
N TYR A 258 6.07 -28.17 12.47
CA TYR A 258 4.65 -28.10 12.12
C TYR A 258 4.25 -29.09 11.03
N VAL A 259 5.09 -29.25 9.99
CA VAL A 259 4.86 -30.21 8.92
C VAL A 259 4.90 -31.63 9.47
N LYS A 260 5.89 -31.94 10.31
CA LYS A 260 6.06 -33.25 10.94
C LYS A 260 4.90 -33.61 11.86
N ASN A 261 4.50 -32.69 12.75
CA ASN A 261 3.42 -32.92 13.70
C ASN A 261 2.71 -31.61 14.07
N LYS A 262 1.49 -31.44 13.55
CA LYS A 262 0.66 -30.25 13.79
C LYS A 262 0.13 -30.14 15.23
N ALA A 263 0.23 -31.21 16.01
CA ALA A 263 -0.14 -31.27 17.42
C ALA A 263 1.06 -31.19 18.38
N ASP A 264 2.27 -30.94 17.86
CA ASP A 264 3.47 -30.85 18.69
C ASP A 264 3.36 -29.66 19.67
N LYS A 265 3.52 -29.95 20.97
CA LYS A 265 3.40 -28.95 22.05
C LYS A 265 4.49 -27.88 21.98
N SER A 266 5.64 -28.17 21.38
CA SER A 266 6.74 -27.22 21.19
C SER A 266 6.45 -26.14 20.15
N LEU A 267 5.40 -26.30 19.32
CA LEU A 267 5.00 -25.30 18.32
C LEU A 267 4.71 -23.93 18.93
N CYS A 268 4.16 -23.87 20.15
CA CYS A 268 3.92 -22.63 20.89
C CYS A 268 5.22 -21.82 21.07
N SER A 269 6.26 -22.43 21.64
CA SER A 269 7.56 -21.80 21.87
C SER A 269 8.31 -21.54 20.55
N LYS A 270 8.34 -22.49 19.62
CA LYS A 270 9.01 -22.31 18.32
C LYS A 270 8.38 -21.20 17.47
N TYR A 271 7.06 -21.02 17.54
CA TYR A 271 6.39 -19.92 16.86
C TYR A 271 6.75 -18.57 17.48
N ALA A 272 6.83 -18.48 18.81
CA ALA A 272 7.27 -17.28 19.51
C ALA A 272 8.73 -16.91 19.16
N GLU A 273 9.65 -17.88 19.20
CA GLU A 273 11.05 -17.71 18.78
C GLU A 273 11.16 -17.19 17.34
N ALA A 274 10.38 -17.79 16.43
CA ALA A 274 10.38 -17.41 15.03
C ALA A 274 9.82 -15.99 14.81
N LYS A 275 8.76 -15.58 15.54
CA LYS A 275 8.25 -14.21 15.53
C LYS A 275 9.30 -13.22 16.02
N LEU A 276 9.96 -13.50 17.15
CA LEU A 276 10.99 -12.63 17.71
C LEU A 276 12.18 -12.49 16.76
N CYS A 277 12.65 -13.59 16.18
CA CYS A 277 13.69 -13.58 15.16
C CYS A 277 13.30 -12.69 13.96
N ALA A 278 12.08 -12.87 13.43
CA ALA A 278 11.61 -12.08 12.29
C ALA A 278 11.40 -10.60 12.62
N LYS A 279 10.94 -10.27 13.85
CA LYS A 279 10.86 -8.90 14.36
C LYS A 279 12.23 -8.24 14.38
N ASN A 280 13.21 -8.88 15.01
CA ASN A 280 14.57 -8.36 15.13
C ASN A 280 15.24 -8.21 13.77
N GLU A 281 15.05 -9.17 12.87
CA GLU A 281 15.55 -9.10 11.50
C GLU A 281 14.93 -7.93 10.74
N THR A 282 13.62 -7.69 10.89
CA THR A 282 12.96 -6.53 10.27
C THR A 282 13.50 -5.21 10.79
N LEU A 283 13.66 -5.07 12.10
CA LEU A 283 14.15 -3.83 12.73
C LEU A 283 15.63 -3.56 12.41
N LYS A 284 16.43 -4.61 12.24
CA LYS A 284 17.85 -4.52 11.89
C LYS A 284 18.07 -4.22 10.40
N SER A 285 17.34 -4.91 9.54
CA SER A 285 17.63 -4.97 8.10
C SER A 285 16.78 -4.02 7.25
N CYS A 286 15.85 -3.29 7.85
CA CYS A 286 14.99 -2.32 7.17
C CYS A 286 15.09 -0.91 7.76
N LYS A 287 14.86 0.11 6.93
CA LYS A 287 14.66 1.49 7.36
C LYS A 287 13.31 1.61 8.06
N VAL A 288 13.33 1.61 9.39
CA VAL A 288 12.13 1.68 10.23
C VAL A 288 11.51 3.08 10.18
N THR A 289 10.33 3.17 9.56
CA THR A 289 9.47 4.36 9.68
C THR A 289 8.45 4.14 10.80
N PRO A 290 7.81 5.20 11.34
CA PRO A 290 6.74 5.02 12.33
C PRO A 290 5.61 4.08 11.86
N GLN A 291 5.29 4.11 10.57
CA GLN A 291 4.29 3.21 9.97
C GLN A 291 4.78 1.75 9.95
N LEU A 292 6.04 1.52 9.61
CA LEU A 292 6.61 0.17 9.62
C LEU A 292 6.71 -0.36 11.05
N GLN A 293 7.07 0.49 12.01
CA GLN A 293 7.09 0.14 13.43
C GLN A 293 5.69 -0.30 13.90
N ASP A 294 4.63 0.46 13.57
CA ASP A 294 3.25 0.09 13.87
C ASP A 294 2.83 -1.24 13.24
N ASP A 295 3.22 -1.49 11.98
CA ASP A 295 2.99 -2.76 11.29
C ASP A 295 3.74 -3.92 11.98
N VAL A 296 5.00 -3.71 12.36
CA VAL A 296 5.86 -4.67 13.07
C VAL A 296 5.27 -5.03 14.42
N ASP A 297 4.89 -4.03 15.22
CA ASP A 297 4.35 -4.26 16.57
C ASP A 297 2.99 -4.95 16.53
N PHE A 298 2.16 -4.68 15.53
CA PHE A 298 0.90 -5.39 15.36
C PHE A 298 1.09 -6.85 14.89
N ILE A 299 1.98 -7.08 13.93
CA ILE A 299 2.17 -8.39 13.30
C ILE A 299 2.90 -9.37 14.23
N TYR A 300 3.87 -8.86 14.99
CA TYR A 300 4.68 -9.63 15.94
C TYR A 300 4.27 -9.36 17.40
N ASP A 301 3.00 -9.01 17.63
CA ASP A 301 2.46 -8.91 18.99
C ASP A 301 2.41 -10.27 19.70
N GLU A 302 1.88 -10.29 20.91
CA GLU A 302 1.82 -11.50 21.74
C GLU A 302 0.92 -12.60 21.15
N PHE A 303 0.09 -12.35 20.13
CA PHE A 303 -0.87 -13.35 19.65
C PHE A 303 -0.16 -14.60 19.10
N ASN A 304 -0.52 -15.77 19.63
CA ASN A 304 0.06 -17.05 19.23
C ASN A 304 -1.00 -18.15 19.17
N PRO A 305 -1.42 -18.60 17.98
CA PRO A 305 -2.50 -19.58 17.86
C PRO A 305 -2.12 -20.99 18.33
N PHE A 306 -0.83 -21.26 18.53
CA PHE A 306 -0.31 -22.57 18.96
C PHE A 306 -0.27 -22.74 20.48
N CYS A 307 -0.47 -21.65 21.24
CA CYS A 307 -0.50 -21.67 22.69
C CYS A 307 -1.95 -21.76 23.21
N SER A 308 -2.15 -22.42 24.34
CA SER A 308 -3.47 -22.62 24.95
C SER A 308 -4.18 -21.29 25.25
N LYS A 309 -3.44 -20.30 25.78
CA LYS A 309 -3.93 -18.95 26.09
C LYS A 309 -3.93 -17.99 24.90
N ARG A 310 -3.64 -18.48 23.68
CA ARG A 310 -3.51 -17.67 22.45
C ARG A 310 -2.46 -16.55 22.54
N LYS A 311 -1.52 -16.67 23.46
CA LYS A 311 -0.44 -15.73 23.73
C LYS A 311 0.89 -16.45 23.74
N ASP A 312 1.95 -15.77 23.31
CA ASP A 312 3.32 -16.26 23.47
C ASP A 312 3.57 -16.62 24.94
N PRO A 313 4.37 -17.67 25.19
CA PRO A 313 4.87 -17.87 26.53
C PRO A 313 5.67 -16.62 26.90
N GLN A 314 5.34 -16.00 28.04
CA GLN A 314 6.26 -15.00 28.58
C GLN A 314 7.61 -15.70 28.72
N GLU A 315 8.66 -15.09 28.17
CA GLU A 315 10.00 -15.47 28.54
C GLU A 315 10.02 -15.36 30.06
N ARG A 316 9.93 -16.52 30.75
CA ARG A 316 10.57 -16.63 32.04
C ARG A 316 11.97 -16.18 31.73
N ILE A 317 12.32 -14.98 32.17
CA ILE A 317 13.67 -14.45 32.10
C ILE A 317 14.52 -15.57 32.66
N LEU A 318 15.06 -16.40 31.77
CA LEU A 318 16.12 -17.34 32.08
C LEU A 318 17.27 -16.37 32.30
N ARG A 319 17.33 -15.82 33.52
CA ARG A 319 18.59 -15.48 34.17
C ARG A 319 19.43 -16.71 33.93
N LYS A 320 20.23 -16.68 32.87
CA LYS A 320 21.36 -17.57 32.72
C LYS A 320 22.11 -17.38 34.02
N LYS A 321 21.95 -18.29 34.98
CA LYS A 321 22.95 -18.46 36.03
C LYS A 321 24.27 -18.52 35.27
N PRO A 322 25.27 -17.68 35.61
CA PRO A 322 26.53 -17.68 34.90
C PRO A 322 27.04 -19.11 34.90
N SER A 323 27.07 -19.69 33.71
CA SER A 323 27.71 -20.97 33.46
C SER A 323 29.15 -20.79 33.92
N ARG A 324 29.56 -21.52 34.96
CA ARG A 324 30.96 -21.66 35.35
C ARG A 324 31.70 -22.12 34.10
N GLN A 325 32.54 -21.25 33.55
CA GLN A 325 33.40 -21.59 32.43
C GLN A 325 34.24 -22.82 32.82
N PRO A 326 34.24 -23.89 32.01
CA PRO A 326 35.31 -24.86 32.04
C PRO A 326 36.58 -24.18 31.50
N ARG A 327 37.70 -24.39 32.21
CA ARG A 327 39.04 -23.94 31.84
C ARG A 327 39.34 -24.25 30.37
N ARG A 328 39.85 -23.23 29.67
CA ARG A 328 40.50 -23.37 28.36
C ARG A 328 41.77 -24.20 28.50
N SER A 329 41.95 -25.16 27.61
CA SER A 329 43.27 -25.55 27.10
C SER A 329 43.37 -25.14 25.62
N PRO A 330 44.57 -24.79 25.12
CA PRO A 330 44.78 -24.19 23.81
C PRO A 330 45.06 -25.26 22.73
N VAL A 331 45.28 -24.80 21.49
CA VAL A 331 45.77 -25.53 20.28
C VAL A 331 44.60 -26.03 19.40
N GLN A 332 44.50 -25.78 18.08
CA GLN A 332 45.44 -25.34 17.04
C GLN A 332 44.68 -24.65 15.89
N ASP A 333 45.33 -23.68 15.26
CA ASP A 333 45.00 -23.16 13.93
C ASP A 333 45.08 -24.25 12.85
N VAL A 334 44.03 -24.37 12.03
CA VAL A 334 44.15 -24.85 10.65
C VAL A 334 43.29 -23.95 9.77
N GLU A 335 44.00 -23.10 9.04
CA GLU A 335 43.53 -22.28 7.94
C GLU A 335 43.33 -23.19 6.71
N GLU A 336 42.11 -23.33 6.20
CA GLU A 336 41.91 -23.93 4.88
C GLU A 336 41.00 -23.06 3.99
N LYS A 337 41.66 -22.51 2.97
CA LYS A 337 41.13 -21.71 1.86
C LYS A 337 40.33 -22.61 0.91
N ILE A 338 39.08 -22.21 0.62
CA ILE A 338 38.42 -22.64 -0.63
C ILE A 338 37.91 -21.40 -1.40
N ARG A 339 38.43 -21.25 -2.62
CA ARG A 339 38.11 -20.22 -3.62
C ARG A 339 36.71 -20.40 -4.24
N PRO A 340 36.16 -19.34 -4.87
CA PRO A 340 34.75 -19.29 -5.27
C PRO A 340 34.52 -19.89 -6.66
N SER A 341 33.45 -20.68 -6.80
CA SER A 341 32.94 -21.11 -8.11
C SER A 341 31.90 -20.12 -8.64
N ARG A 342 32.14 -19.66 -9.88
CA ARG A 342 31.26 -18.85 -10.72
C ARG A 342 30.01 -19.66 -11.09
N GLY A 343 28.82 -19.13 -10.78
CA GLY A 343 27.55 -19.72 -11.18
C GLY A 343 26.44 -18.69 -11.41
N LYS A 344 26.21 -18.38 -12.69
CA LYS A 344 25.06 -17.75 -13.36
C LYS A 344 23.95 -17.10 -12.49
N LYS A 345 23.82 -15.78 -12.71
CA LYS A 345 22.63 -14.96 -12.43
C LYS A 345 21.39 -15.57 -13.10
N ILE A 346 20.39 -15.92 -12.31
CA ILE A 346 19.00 -16.01 -12.76
C ILE A 346 18.24 -14.87 -12.08
N SER A 347 17.89 -13.87 -12.89
CA SER A 347 16.98 -12.80 -12.50
C SER A 347 15.58 -13.39 -12.36
N SER A 348 15.10 -13.54 -11.13
CA SER A 348 13.71 -13.87 -10.83
C SER A 348 13.08 -12.70 -10.09
N LYS A 349 12.34 -11.87 -10.82
CA LYS A 349 11.46 -10.84 -10.27
C LYS A 349 10.19 -11.50 -9.75
N VAL A 350 10.13 -11.81 -8.45
CA VAL A 350 8.89 -12.23 -7.78
C VAL A 350 8.84 -11.65 -6.37
N SER A 351 8.24 -10.46 -6.22
CA SER A 351 7.84 -9.90 -4.92
C SER A 351 6.49 -10.50 -4.50
N ILE A 352 6.47 -11.44 -3.56
CA ILE A 352 5.24 -12.01 -2.98
C ILE A 352 5.01 -11.40 -1.60
N LEU A 353 3.95 -10.58 -1.50
CA LEU A 353 3.45 -9.95 -0.28
C LEU A 353 2.13 -10.60 0.18
N VAL A 354 2.13 -11.07 1.44
CA VAL A 354 0.98 -11.30 2.36
C VAL A 354 -0.20 -12.15 1.82
N ALA A 355 0.02 -13.45 1.62
CA ALA A 355 -0.83 -14.22 0.73
C ALA A 355 -2.03 -14.97 1.35
N ILE A 356 -2.60 -14.59 2.51
CA ILE A 356 -3.88 -15.19 2.98
C ILE A 356 -4.90 -14.12 3.31
N LEU A 357 -4.45 -13.10 4.03
CA LEU A 357 -5.28 -11.96 4.39
C LEU A 357 -5.15 -10.80 3.37
N CYS A 358 -4.18 -10.83 2.43
CA CYS A 358 -4.08 -9.88 1.31
C CYS A 358 -4.31 -10.42 -0.11
N SER A 359 -4.54 -11.72 -0.30
CA SER A 359 -4.92 -12.25 -1.63
C SER A 359 -6.32 -11.78 -2.05
N VAL A 360 -7.20 -11.48 -1.09
CA VAL A 360 -8.51 -10.84 -1.35
C VAL A 360 -8.33 -9.34 -1.67
N LEU A 361 -7.32 -8.68 -1.10
CA LEU A 361 -7.05 -7.25 -1.28
C LEU A 361 -6.59 -6.89 -2.71
N SER A 362 -5.90 -7.81 -3.40
CA SER A 362 -5.51 -7.61 -4.81
C SER A 362 -6.67 -7.77 -5.80
N ILE A 363 -7.81 -8.31 -5.34
CA ILE A 363 -9.00 -8.53 -6.17
C ILE A 363 -10.00 -7.40 -6.00
N VAL A 364 -9.86 -6.51 -5.00
CA VAL A 364 -10.82 -5.43 -4.67
C VAL A 364 -10.28 -4.02 -4.98
N SER A 365 -8.97 -3.86 -5.23
CA SER A 365 -8.37 -2.57 -5.62
C SER A 365 -8.32 -2.33 -7.12
#